data_AF-A0AAF3EJV0-F1
#
_entry.id   AF-A0AAF3EJV0-F1
#
_cell.length_a   1.000
_cell.length_b   1.000
_cell.length_c   1.000
_cell.angle_alpha   90.00
_cell.angle_beta   90.00
_cell.angle_gamma   90.00
#
_symmetry.space_group_name_H-M   'P 1'
#
loop_
_entity.id
_entity.type
_entity.pdbx_description
1 polymer ?
#
loop_
_entity_poly.entity_id
_entity_poly.type
_entity_poly.pdbx_seq_one_letter_code
_entity_poly.pdbx_strand_id
1 'polypeptide(L)'
;MIYTIIRTDIFRFVSIYLIFLFGFSQAFFVTFKSCELYSNQQIENGIINPANISHQLWTDLDGILHPTGEGFDNILASPQESFVRTFIMTTGEFMSLYQELASCPNPIMIVIGKICFITFELLVFLLLFNMLIAMLNRTYHTIFSTKKEYKRQWAQVILSLEMSLPPQERLIHLLKYSRPIGTNKQKRSYVVNKKMNEENMEAFEKRALDEKQKQIAEEKRFLYKRRMKDLDIKDASLRPLTSLIRPMTSYLANIRPKTRSTSPYQDIT
;
A
#
# COMPACT_ATOMS: atom_id res chain seq x y z
N MET A 1 -9.08 -2.76 4.35
CA MET A 1 -8.09 -1.70 4.66
C MET A 1 -7.14 -1.45 3.49
N ILE A 2 -6.44 -2.46 2.96
CA ILE A 2 -5.58 -2.32 1.77
C ILE A 2 -6.34 -1.77 0.55
N TYR A 3 -7.51 -2.33 0.24
CA TYR A 3 -8.31 -1.90 -0.90
C TYR A 3 -8.73 -0.42 -0.81
N THR A 4 -9.07 0.09 0.37
CA THR A 4 -9.51 1.48 0.55
C THR A 4 -8.37 2.48 0.39
N ILE A 5 -7.15 2.12 0.82
CA ILE A 5 -5.98 2.99 0.66
C ILE A 5 -5.53 2.98 -0.80
N ILE A 6 -5.40 1.79 -1.40
CA ILE A 6 -5.05 1.65 -2.83
C ILE A 6 -6.09 2.34 -3.72
N ARG A 7 -7.39 2.17 -3.45
CA ARG A 7 -8.46 2.81 -4.22
C ARG A 7 -8.40 4.33 -4.14
N THR A 8 -8.17 4.89 -2.96
CA THR A 8 -8.10 6.36 -2.79
C THR A 8 -6.93 6.94 -3.56
N ASP A 9 -5.80 6.23 -3.53
CA ASP A 9 -4.58 6.66 -4.18
C ASP A 9 -4.65 6.56 -5.70
N ILE A 10 -5.10 5.40 -6.21
CA ILE A 10 -5.32 5.19 -7.63
C ILE A 10 -6.37 6.16 -8.17
N PHE A 11 -7.43 6.45 -7.42
CA PHE A 11 -8.47 7.38 -7.88
C PHE A 11 -7.94 8.81 -8.01
N ARG A 12 -7.12 9.27 -7.06
CA ARG A 12 -6.48 10.59 -7.16
C ARG A 12 -5.55 10.65 -8.36
N PHE A 13 -4.75 9.61 -8.59
CA PHE A 13 -3.89 9.51 -9.77
C PHE A 13 -4.69 9.54 -11.08
N VAL A 14 -5.70 8.67 -11.22
CA VAL A 14 -6.56 8.60 -12.43
C VAL A 14 -7.28 9.92 -12.66
N SER A 15 -7.77 10.58 -11.62
CA SER A 15 -8.47 11.86 -11.77
C SER A 15 -7.58 12.96 -12.36
N ILE A 16 -6.33 13.08 -11.91
CA ILE A 16 -5.40 14.10 -12.41
C ILE A 16 -4.97 13.76 -13.84
N TYR A 17 -4.69 12.47 -14.09
CA TYR A 17 -4.39 11.97 -15.43
C TYR A 17 -5.51 12.26 -16.43
N LEU A 18 -6.78 12.00 -16.06
CA LEU A 18 -7.92 12.29 -16.92
C LEU A 18 -8.08 13.78 -17.21
N ILE A 19 -7.85 14.67 -16.24
CA ILE A 19 -7.91 16.13 -16.47
C ILE A 19 -6.91 16.55 -17.56
N PHE A 20 -5.66 16.08 -17.47
CA PHE A 20 -4.66 16.37 -18.49
C PHE A 20 -5.00 15.73 -19.82
N LEU A 21 -5.43 14.47 -19.81
CA LEU A 21 -5.79 13.75 -21.03
C LEU A 21 -6.94 14.43 -21.78
N PHE A 22 -8.00 14.85 -21.07
CA PHE A 22 -9.09 15.62 -21.67
C PHE A 22 -8.60 16.98 -22.19
N GLY A 23 -7.78 17.71 -21.44
CA GLY A 23 -7.26 19.01 -21.86
C GLY A 23 -6.42 18.95 -23.14
N PHE A 24 -5.47 18.01 -23.20
CA PHE A 24 -4.61 17.83 -24.36
C PHE A 24 -5.33 17.16 -25.53
N SER A 25 -6.31 16.29 -25.28
CA SER A 25 -7.18 15.75 -26.32
C SER A 25 -7.90 16.85 -27.11
N GLN A 26 -8.39 17.90 -26.43
CA GLN A 26 -9.01 19.05 -27.10
C GLN A 26 -7.98 19.88 -27.88
N ALA A 27 -6.76 20.04 -27.37
CA ALA A 27 -5.69 20.74 -28.08
C ALA A 27 -5.30 20.03 -29.38
N PHE A 28 -5.18 18.70 -29.36
CA PHE A 28 -4.94 17.91 -30.58
C PHE A 28 -6.14 17.95 -31.54
N PHE A 29 -7.36 17.83 -31.03
CA PHE A 29 -8.58 17.96 -31.85
C PHE A 29 -8.59 19.27 -32.66
N VAL A 30 -8.31 20.40 -32.01
CA VAL A 30 -8.24 21.71 -32.67
C VAL A 30 -7.10 21.78 -33.69
N THR A 31 -5.94 21.19 -33.37
CA THR A 31 -4.78 21.19 -34.27
C THR A 31 -5.05 20.41 -35.55
N PHE A 32 -5.58 19.19 -35.45
CA PHE A 32 -5.90 18.35 -36.60
C PHE A 32 -7.04 18.92 -37.44
N LYS A 33 -8.09 19.46 -36.80
CA LYS A 33 -9.17 20.17 -37.50
C LYS A 33 -8.66 21.42 -38.24
N SER A 34 -7.69 22.13 -37.69
CA SER A 34 -7.08 23.28 -38.35
C SER A 34 -6.26 22.86 -39.59
N CYS A 35 -5.59 21.71 -39.55
CA CYS A 35 -4.90 21.16 -40.72
C CYS A 35 -5.88 20.72 -41.81
N GLU A 36 -6.97 20.05 -41.44
CA GLU A 36 -8.04 19.65 -42.36
C GLU A 36 -8.61 20.88 -43.09
N LEU A 37 -8.98 21.93 -42.35
CA LEU A 37 -9.51 23.17 -42.91
C LEU A 37 -8.52 23.84 -43.88
N TYR A 38 -7.24 23.88 -43.53
CA TYR A 38 -6.21 24.46 -44.41
C TYR A 38 -5.99 23.63 -45.67
N SER A 39 -6.06 22.30 -45.58
CA SER A 39 -5.96 21.40 -46.74
C SER A 39 -7.13 21.60 -47.71
N ASN A 40 -8.36 21.66 -47.19
CA ASN A 40 -9.56 21.88 -47.99
C ASN A 40 -9.52 23.24 -48.70
N GLN A 41 -8.99 24.27 -48.04
CA GLN A 41 -8.82 25.59 -48.64
C GLN A 41 -7.76 25.59 -49.77
N GLN A 42 -6.69 24.79 -49.68
CA GLN A 42 -5.71 24.68 -50.77
C GLN A 42 -6.25 23.96 -52.01
N ILE A 43 -7.13 22.97 -51.80
CA ILE A 43 -7.84 22.27 -52.87
C ILE A 43 -8.79 23.24 -53.60
N GLU A 44 -9.57 24.03 -52.85
CA GLU A 44 -10.50 25.02 -53.42
C GLU A 44 -9.77 26.12 -54.22
N ASN A 45 -8.58 26.53 -53.77
CA ASN A 45 -7.75 27.52 -54.46
C ASN A 45 -6.99 26.97 -55.70
N GLY A 46 -7.15 25.68 -56.05
CA GLY A 46 -6.55 25.07 -57.25
C GLY A 46 -5.02 24.91 -57.21
N ILE A 47 -4.41 24.97 -56.03
CA ILE A 47 -2.96 24.78 -55.85
C ILE A 47 -2.60 23.28 -55.85
N ILE A 48 -3.54 22.44 -55.42
CA ILE A 48 -3.44 20.98 -55.40
C ILE A 48 -4.44 20.46 -56.45
N ASN A 49 -3.95 19.84 -57.52
CA ASN A 49 -4.80 19.26 -58.56
C ASN A 49 -5.23 17.84 -58.16
N PRO A 50 -6.53 17.55 -58.09
CA PRO A 50 -6.99 16.23 -57.68
C PRO A 50 -6.72 15.10 -58.68
N ALA A 51 -6.39 15.47 -59.92
CA ALA A 51 -6.26 14.53 -61.03
C ALA A 51 -5.00 13.64 -61.01
N ASN A 52 -4.00 13.90 -60.15
CA ASN A 52 -2.70 13.20 -60.21
C ASN A 52 -2.49 12.11 -59.14
N ILE A 53 -3.48 11.85 -58.28
CA ILE A 53 -3.37 10.82 -57.24
C ILE A 53 -4.54 9.87 -57.40
N SER A 54 -4.26 8.69 -57.94
CA SER A 54 -5.24 7.65 -58.25
C SER A 54 -6.15 7.33 -57.05
N HIS A 55 -7.41 7.70 -57.18
CA HIS A 55 -8.58 7.25 -56.41
C HIS A 55 -8.50 5.75 -56.07
N GLN A 56 -8.56 5.40 -54.77
CA GLN A 56 -8.96 4.06 -54.33
C GLN A 56 -10.45 4.12 -53.99
N LEU A 57 -11.28 3.73 -54.98
CA LEU A 57 -12.73 3.70 -54.91
C LEU A 57 -13.18 2.50 -54.07
N TRP A 58 -13.87 2.71 -52.95
CA TRP A 58 -14.53 1.63 -52.20
C TRP A 58 -16.05 1.82 -52.25
N THR A 59 -16.77 0.71 -52.41
CA THR A 59 -18.23 0.65 -52.49
C THR A 59 -18.73 -0.12 -51.29
N ASP A 60 -19.61 0.50 -50.49
CA ASP A 60 -20.34 -0.20 -49.43
C ASP A 60 -21.52 -1.00 -50.01
N LEU A 61 -22.09 -1.89 -49.19
CA LEU A 61 -23.15 -2.85 -49.55
C LEU A 61 -24.44 -2.21 -50.12
N ASP A 62 -24.60 -0.89 -49.97
CA ASP A 62 -25.74 -0.11 -50.50
C ASP A 62 -25.45 0.59 -51.84
N GLY A 63 -24.28 0.39 -52.46
CA GLY A 63 -23.98 0.89 -53.80
C GLY A 63 -23.83 2.41 -53.91
N ILE A 64 -23.68 3.11 -52.78
CA ILE A 64 -23.43 4.55 -52.75
C ILE A 64 -21.93 4.80 -52.94
N LEU A 65 -21.60 5.59 -53.97
CA LEU A 65 -20.24 6.02 -54.28
C LEU A 65 -19.81 7.11 -53.29
N HIS A 66 -18.95 6.77 -52.32
CA HIS A 66 -18.32 7.77 -51.47
C HIS A 66 -17.05 8.30 -52.15
N PRO A 67 -16.97 9.59 -52.52
CA PRO A 67 -15.69 10.19 -52.88
C PRO A 67 -14.83 10.19 -51.62
N THR A 68 -13.73 9.43 -51.62
CA THR A 68 -12.63 9.63 -50.68
C THR A 68 -12.06 11.00 -50.98
N GLY A 69 -12.48 12.00 -50.21
CA GLY A 69 -12.07 13.39 -50.39
C GLY A 69 -10.55 13.49 -50.27
N GLU A 70 -9.93 14.15 -51.23
CA GLU A 70 -8.48 14.31 -51.35
C GLU A 70 -7.88 15.32 -50.36
N GLY A 71 -8.50 15.45 -49.20
CA GLY A 71 -8.06 16.28 -48.09
C GLY A 71 -7.15 15.52 -47.14
N PHE A 72 -6.52 16.25 -46.23
CA PHE A 72 -5.81 15.68 -45.10
C PHE A 72 -6.70 14.66 -44.36
N ASP A 73 -6.28 13.40 -44.27
CA ASP A 73 -7.02 12.35 -43.57
C ASP A 73 -7.09 12.69 -42.08
N ASN A 74 -8.21 13.28 -41.66
CA ASN A 74 -8.38 13.69 -40.27
C ASN A 74 -8.69 12.48 -39.39
N ILE A 75 -7.61 11.86 -38.94
CA ILE A 75 -7.58 10.79 -37.96
C ILE A 75 -8.25 11.20 -36.61
N LEU A 76 -8.39 12.50 -36.34
CA LEU A 76 -9.00 13.09 -35.13
C LEU A 76 -10.30 13.86 -35.45
N ALA A 77 -11.13 13.35 -36.38
CA ALA A 77 -12.34 14.05 -36.83
C ALA A 77 -13.39 14.25 -35.72
N SER A 78 -13.42 13.37 -34.71
CA SER A 78 -14.36 13.48 -33.59
C SER A 78 -13.65 13.70 -32.24
N PRO A 79 -14.27 14.42 -31.29
CA PRO A 79 -13.68 14.68 -29.98
C PRO A 79 -13.48 13.38 -29.17
N GLN A 80 -14.37 12.38 -29.33
CA GLN A 80 -14.18 11.07 -28.71
C GLN A 80 -13.02 10.27 -29.32
N GLU A 81 -12.83 10.34 -30.64
CA GLU A 81 -11.71 9.66 -31.31
C GLU A 81 -10.38 10.32 -30.93
N SER A 82 -10.38 11.66 -30.82
CA SER A 82 -9.24 12.42 -30.30
C SER A 82 -8.85 12.00 -28.90
N PHE A 83 -9.82 11.74 -28.03
CA PHE A 83 -9.58 11.26 -26.67
C PHE A 83 -8.92 9.88 -26.67
N VAL A 84 -9.48 8.92 -27.41
CA VAL A 84 -8.96 7.55 -27.48
C VAL A 84 -7.56 7.53 -28.08
N ARG A 85 -7.32 8.31 -29.14
CA ARG A 85 -6.00 8.39 -29.77
C ARG A 85 -4.96 9.09 -28.89
N THR A 86 -5.36 10.12 -28.14
CA THR A 86 -4.49 10.75 -27.13
C THR A 86 -4.16 9.77 -26.00
N PHE A 87 -5.11 8.91 -25.60
CA PHE A 87 -4.85 7.83 -24.63
C PHE A 87 -3.86 6.79 -25.17
N ILE A 88 -4.08 6.31 -26.39
CA ILE A 88 -3.17 5.37 -27.07
C ILE A 88 -1.76 5.97 -27.20
N MET A 89 -1.68 7.27 -27.51
CA MET A 89 -0.43 8.01 -27.54
C MET A 89 0.33 7.94 -26.21
N THR A 90 -0.37 8.12 -25.07
CA THR A 90 0.26 8.01 -23.72
C THR A 90 0.80 6.63 -23.40
N THR A 91 0.35 5.58 -24.11
CA THR A 91 0.79 4.20 -23.90
C THR A 91 2.08 3.89 -24.68
N GLY A 92 2.45 4.74 -25.65
CA GLY A 92 3.67 4.62 -26.44
C GLY A 92 3.45 4.45 -27.95
N GLU A 93 2.21 4.42 -28.43
CA GLU A 93 1.86 4.31 -29.85
C GLU A 93 1.72 5.70 -30.51
N PHE A 94 2.76 6.53 -30.42
CA PHE A 94 2.72 7.92 -30.86
C PHE A 94 3.19 8.15 -32.30
N MET A 95 3.81 7.14 -32.93
CA MET A 95 4.43 7.27 -34.26
C MET A 95 3.42 7.61 -35.35
N SER A 96 2.25 6.96 -35.36
CA SER A 96 1.19 7.21 -36.35
C SER A 96 0.66 8.64 -36.27
N LEU A 97 0.43 9.15 -35.06
CA LEU A 97 -0.04 10.53 -34.86
C LEU A 97 1.02 11.57 -35.23
N TYR A 98 2.30 11.28 -34.96
CA TYR A 98 3.39 12.18 -35.31
C TYR A 98 3.60 12.30 -36.82
N GLN A 99 3.50 11.18 -37.55
CA GLN A 99 3.61 11.17 -39.01
C GLN A 99 2.51 12.01 -39.66
N GLU A 100 1.28 11.87 -39.20
CA GLU A 100 0.15 12.64 -39.74
C GLU A 100 0.24 14.12 -39.37
N LEU A 101 0.67 14.45 -38.16
CA LEU A 101 0.91 15.82 -37.78
C LEU A 101 2.02 16.48 -38.64
N ALA A 102 2.99 15.70 -39.12
CA ALA A 102 4.03 16.19 -40.03
C ALA A 102 3.53 16.37 -41.48
N SER A 103 2.47 15.67 -41.88
CA SER A 103 1.82 15.78 -43.20
C SER A 103 0.94 17.04 -43.34
N CYS A 104 0.71 17.79 -42.26
CA CYS A 104 -0.07 19.03 -42.30
C CYS A 104 0.54 20.08 -43.26
N PRO A 105 -0.25 20.75 -44.13
CA PRO A 105 0.29 21.73 -45.08
C PRO A 105 0.65 23.09 -44.44
N ASN A 106 0.13 23.38 -43.24
CA ASN A 106 0.37 24.66 -42.56
C ASN A 106 1.61 24.61 -41.63
N PRO A 107 2.67 25.38 -41.91
CA PRO A 107 3.92 25.32 -41.13
C PRO A 107 3.74 25.79 -39.67
N ILE A 108 2.82 26.71 -39.40
CA ILE A 108 2.59 27.25 -38.06
C ILE A 108 1.91 26.20 -37.17
N MET A 109 0.90 25.51 -37.71
CA MET A 109 0.18 24.47 -36.98
C MET A 109 1.05 23.23 -36.73
N ILE A 110 1.97 22.89 -37.64
CA ILE A 110 2.96 21.83 -37.42
C ILE A 110 3.84 22.14 -36.21
N VAL A 111 4.34 23.37 -36.10
CA VAL A 111 5.23 23.78 -34.98
C VAL A 111 4.46 23.74 -33.65
N ILE A 112 3.24 24.29 -33.62
CA ILE A 112 2.38 24.27 -32.43
C ILE A 112 2.06 22.83 -32.02
N GLY A 113 1.71 21.97 -32.98
CA GLY A 113 1.44 20.55 -32.74
C GLY A 113 2.66 19.82 -32.17
N LYS A 114 3.86 20.04 -32.73
CA LYS A 114 5.11 19.43 -32.23
C LYS A 114 5.45 19.87 -30.80
N ILE A 115 5.27 21.15 -30.49
CA ILE A 115 5.48 21.67 -29.14
C ILE A 115 4.46 21.07 -28.17
N CYS A 116 3.18 21.02 -28.56
CA CYS A 116 2.11 20.44 -27.78
C CYS A 116 2.37 18.95 -27.51
N PHE A 117 2.82 18.21 -28.52
CA PHE A 117 3.22 16.81 -28.44
C PHE A 117 4.36 16.56 -27.45
N ILE A 118 5.47 17.28 -27.59
CA ILE A 118 6.63 17.12 -26.68
C ILE A 118 6.26 17.51 -25.25
N THR A 119 5.52 18.61 -25.09
CA THR A 119 5.10 19.10 -23.77
C THR A 119 4.17 18.09 -23.09
N PHE A 120 3.23 17.52 -23.84
CA PHE A 120 2.33 16.49 -23.33
C PHE A 120 3.07 15.23 -22.92
N GLU A 121 3.95 14.70 -23.77
CA GLU A 121 4.69 13.47 -23.49
C GLU A 121 5.60 13.62 -22.27
N LEU A 122 6.27 14.76 -22.15
CA LEU A 122 7.09 15.09 -20.99
C LEU A 122 6.23 15.22 -19.71
N LEU A 123 5.09 15.92 -19.79
CA LEU A 123 4.21 16.11 -18.65
C LEU A 123 3.62 14.77 -18.18
N VAL A 124 3.13 13.94 -19.10
CA VAL A 124 2.63 12.60 -18.79
C VAL A 124 3.73 11.75 -18.16
N PHE A 125 4.93 11.71 -18.74
CA PHE A 125 6.06 10.98 -18.16
C PHE A 125 6.39 11.44 -16.73
N LEU A 126 6.56 12.76 -16.51
CA LEU A 126 6.87 13.29 -15.19
C LEU A 126 5.74 13.07 -14.17
N LEU A 127 4.48 13.17 -14.60
CA LEU A 127 3.32 13.05 -13.71
C LEU A 127 3.06 11.59 -13.33
N LEU A 128 3.28 10.66 -14.27
CA LEU A 128 3.21 9.22 -14.05
C LEU A 128 4.26 8.75 -13.03
N PHE A 129 5.50 9.23 -13.08
CA PHE A 129 6.53 8.82 -12.11
C PHE A 129 6.43 9.57 -10.77
N ASN A 130 6.23 10.88 -10.78
CA ASN A 130 6.39 11.69 -9.57
C ASN A 130 5.25 11.52 -8.56
N MET A 131 4.00 11.42 -9.02
CA MET A 131 2.85 11.29 -8.11
C MET A 131 2.56 9.83 -7.74
N LEU A 132 2.84 8.88 -8.63
CA LEU A 132 2.69 7.45 -8.38
C LEU A 132 3.65 6.97 -7.27
N ILE A 133 4.92 7.39 -7.32
CA ILE A 133 5.93 6.97 -6.33
C ILE A 133 5.64 7.58 -4.94
N ALA A 134 5.31 8.87 -4.88
CA ALA A 134 5.06 9.56 -3.61
C ALA A 134 3.86 8.99 -2.83
N MET A 135 2.81 8.62 -3.55
CA MET A 135 1.57 8.12 -2.96
C MET A 135 1.64 6.63 -2.63
N LEU A 136 2.17 5.80 -3.54
CA LEU A 136 2.37 4.37 -3.28
C LEU A 136 3.35 4.12 -2.13
N ASN A 137 4.39 4.94 -1.97
CA ASN A 137 5.33 4.81 -0.85
C ASN A 137 4.66 5.03 0.51
N ARG A 138 3.80 6.06 0.66
CA ARG A 138 3.07 6.31 1.91
C ARG A 138 2.12 5.15 2.26
N THR A 139 1.46 4.62 1.25
CA THR A 139 0.51 3.52 1.38
C THR A 139 1.20 2.20 1.66
N TYR A 140 2.34 1.95 1.02
CA TYR A 140 3.21 0.82 1.36
C TYR A 140 3.64 0.85 2.82
N HIS A 141 4.10 2.00 3.34
CA HIS A 141 4.48 2.12 4.74
C HIS A 141 3.31 1.85 5.71
N THR A 142 2.11 2.29 5.37
CA THR A 142 0.89 2.06 6.17
C THR A 142 0.44 0.60 6.12
N ILE A 143 0.57 -0.04 4.96
CA ILE A 143 0.25 -1.46 4.78
C ILE A 143 1.26 -2.33 5.53
N PHE A 144 2.55 -1.99 5.41
CA PHE A 144 3.63 -2.71 6.07
C PHE A 144 3.56 -2.62 7.60
N SER A 145 3.12 -1.49 8.16
CA SER A 145 2.91 -1.39 9.62
C SER A 145 1.74 -2.24 10.12
N THR A 146 0.80 -2.60 9.24
CA THR A 146 -0.41 -3.37 9.57
C THR A 146 -0.28 -4.86 9.25
N LYS A 147 0.85 -5.49 9.60
CA LYS A 147 1.12 -6.91 9.28
C LYS A 147 0.11 -7.92 9.84
N LYS A 148 -0.71 -7.56 10.83
CA LYS A 148 -1.65 -8.49 11.49
C LYS A 148 -3.02 -8.56 10.81
N GLU A 149 -3.24 -7.86 9.71
CA GLU A 149 -4.52 -7.86 9.00
C GLU A 149 -4.87 -9.25 8.45
N TYR A 150 -3.88 -10.04 8.01
CA TYR A 150 -4.14 -11.43 7.59
C TYR A 150 -4.67 -12.28 8.74
N LYS A 151 -4.18 -12.09 9.98
CA LYS A 151 -4.69 -12.82 11.17
C LYS A 151 -6.13 -12.41 11.47
N ARG A 152 -6.45 -11.13 11.28
CA ARG A 152 -7.83 -10.61 11.43
C ARG A 152 -8.77 -11.23 10.38
N GLN A 153 -8.36 -11.27 9.12
CA GLN A 153 -9.12 -11.88 8.04
C GLN A 153 -9.30 -13.39 8.26
N TRP A 154 -8.24 -14.09 8.66
CA TRP A 154 -8.29 -15.51 8.96
C TRP A 154 -9.23 -15.83 10.12
N ALA A 155 -9.17 -15.04 11.21
CA ALA A 155 -10.09 -15.18 12.33
C ALA A 155 -11.55 -14.90 11.92
N GLN A 156 -11.79 -13.89 11.07
CA GLN A 156 -13.13 -13.58 10.56
C GLN A 156 -13.71 -14.74 9.75
N VAL A 157 -12.90 -15.37 8.89
CA VAL A 157 -13.31 -16.55 8.13
C VAL A 157 -13.63 -17.71 9.06
N ILE A 158 -12.77 -18.01 10.03
CA ILE A 158 -13.03 -19.06 11.03
C ILE A 158 -14.35 -18.79 11.77
N LEU A 159 -14.57 -17.57 12.25
CA LEU A 159 -15.81 -17.21 12.94
C LEU A 159 -17.04 -17.35 12.03
N SER A 160 -16.93 -16.99 10.74
CA SER A 160 -18.03 -17.21 9.80
C SER A 160 -18.31 -18.69 9.54
N LEU A 161 -17.27 -19.53 9.50
CA LEU A 161 -17.40 -20.99 9.37
C LEU A 161 -17.97 -21.63 10.65
N GLU A 162 -17.56 -21.16 11.83
CA GLU A 162 -18.13 -21.60 13.10
C GLU A 162 -19.62 -21.22 13.20
N MET A 163 -19.98 -20.04 12.68
CA MET A 163 -21.37 -19.58 12.62
C MET A 163 -22.22 -20.37 11.63
N SER A 164 -21.64 -20.93 10.57
CA SER A 164 -22.37 -21.76 9.60
C SER A 164 -22.70 -23.17 10.10
N LEU A 165 -22.08 -23.62 11.20
CA LEU A 165 -22.39 -24.92 11.82
C LEU A 165 -23.64 -24.83 12.72
N PRO A 166 -24.49 -25.88 12.75
CA PRO A 166 -25.65 -25.94 13.63
C PRO A 166 -25.22 -25.90 15.11
N PRO A 167 -26.09 -25.38 16.00
CA PRO A 167 -25.73 -25.11 17.40
C PRO A 167 -25.31 -26.36 18.18
N GLN A 168 -25.84 -27.53 17.83
CA GLN A 168 -25.52 -28.80 18.47
C GLN A 168 -24.08 -29.24 18.18
N GLU A 169 -23.65 -29.19 16.92
CA GLU A 169 -22.28 -29.51 16.52
C GLU A 169 -21.28 -28.52 17.09
N ARG A 170 -21.63 -27.23 17.11
CA ARG A 170 -20.81 -26.18 17.73
C ARG A 170 -20.53 -26.45 19.21
N LEU A 171 -21.53 -26.91 19.96
CA LEU A 171 -21.38 -27.29 21.36
C LEU A 171 -20.44 -28.50 21.51
N ILE A 172 -20.57 -29.51 20.64
CA ILE A 172 -19.70 -30.69 20.66
C ILE A 172 -18.25 -30.29 20.41
N HIS A 173 -17.99 -29.43 19.42
CA HIS A 173 -16.64 -28.91 19.16
C HIS A 173 -16.09 -28.13 20.36
N LEU A 174 -16.89 -27.26 21.00
CA LEU A 174 -16.50 -26.54 22.22
C LEU A 174 -16.14 -27.49 23.38
N LEU A 175 -16.93 -28.54 23.59
CA LEU A 175 -16.68 -29.53 24.63
C LEU A 175 -15.43 -30.39 24.35
N LYS A 176 -15.14 -30.65 23.06
CA LYS A 176 -13.95 -31.40 22.63
C LYS A 176 -12.64 -30.66 22.92
N TYR A 177 -12.63 -29.33 22.73
CA TYR A 177 -11.42 -28.52 22.94
C TYR A 177 -11.30 -27.91 24.35
N SER A 178 -12.33 -27.99 25.19
CA SER A 178 -12.31 -27.49 26.57
C SER A 178 -12.01 -28.58 27.61
N ARG A 179 -11.23 -28.22 28.63
CA ARG A 179 -10.84 -29.11 29.75
C ARG A 179 -11.50 -28.65 31.06
N PRO A 180 -11.90 -29.56 31.96
CA PRO A 180 -12.45 -29.18 33.27
C PRO A 180 -11.39 -28.52 34.17
N ILE A 181 -11.79 -27.52 34.94
CA ILE A 181 -10.98 -26.82 35.94
C ILE A 181 -11.24 -27.42 37.31
N GLY A 182 -10.17 -27.92 37.95
CA GLY A 182 -10.21 -28.40 39.33
C GLY A 182 -11.08 -29.64 39.53
N THR A 183 -11.77 -29.71 40.68
CA THR A 183 -12.61 -30.85 41.08
C THR A 183 -14.02 -30.81 40.48
N ASN A 184 -14.49 -29.63 40.04
CA ASN A 184 -15.83 -29.47 39.46
C ASN A 184 -15.80 -29.67 37.94
N LYS A 185 -16.35 -30.79 37.46
CA LYS A 185 -16.38 -31.17 36.03
C LYS A 185 -17.23 -30.24 35.14
N GLN A 186 -18.10 -29.42 35.72
CA GLN A 186 -18.96 -28.50 34.97
C GLN A 186 -18.21 -27.24 34.52
N LYS A 187 -17.22 -26.79 35.28
CA LYS A 187 -16.47 -25.59 34.95
C LYS A 187 -15.34 -25.98 34.01
N ARG A 188 -15.43 -25.61 32.73
CA ARG A 188 -14.43 -25.94 31.71
C ARG A 188 -13.71 -24.69 31.22
N SER A 189 -12.48 -24.85 30.77
CA SER A 189 -11.67 -23.79 30.16
C SER A 189 -10.88 -24.30 28.97
N TYR A 190 -10.48 -23.37 28.12
CA TYR A 190 -9.53 -23.63 27.05
C TYR A 190 -8.11 -23.34 27.57
N VAL A 191 -7.23 -24.34 27.52
CA VAL A 191 -5.84 -24.22 28.01
C VAL A 191 -4.91 -24.12 26.82
N VAL A 192 -4.30 -22.95 26.62
CA VAL A 192 -3.29 -22.72 25.59
C VAL A 192 -1.93 -22.74 26.24
N ASN A 193 -1.10 -23.70 25.84
CA ASN A 193 0.30 -23.71 26.24
C ASN A 193 1.12 -23.03 25.14
N LYS A 194 1.51 -21.77 25.35
CA LYS A 194 2.27 -21.00 24.36
C LYS A 194 3.76 -21.24 24.57
N LYS A 195 4.36 -22.11 23.75
CA LYS A 195 5.82 -22.23 23.66
C LYS A 195 6.36 -21.02 22.91
N MET A 196 7.11 -20.14 23.59
CA MET A 196 7.78 -19.03 22.92
C MET A 196 9.06 -19.53 22.27
N ASN A 197 9.05 -19.70 20.95
CA ASN A 197 10.27 -19.84 20.16
C ASN A 197 10.83 -18.44 19.91
N GLU A 198 11.94 -18.10 20.56
CA GLU A 198 12.62 -16.81 20.35
C GLU A 198 13.19 -16.69 18.93
N GLU A 199 13.52 -17.79 18.27
CA GLU A 199 14.10 -17.76 16.91
C GLU A 199 13.09 -17.36 15.82
N ASN A 200 11.81 -17.71 15.99
CA ASN A 200 10.75 -17.41 15.02
C ASN A 200 10.01 -16.10 15.32
N MET A 201 10.31 -15.45 16.45
CA MET A 201 9.71 -14.17 16.81
C MET A 201 10.36 -13.04 16.00
N GLU A 202 9.55 -12.33 15.22
CA GLU A 202 10.00 -11.11 14.53
C GLU A 202 10.63 -10.14 15.55
N ALA A 203 11.69 -9.43 15.16
CA ALA A 203 12.41 -8.51 16.04
C ALA A 203 11.50 -7.45 16.71
N PHE A 204 10.39 -7.08 16.05
CA PHE A 204 9.36 -6.22 16.61
C PHE A 204 8.60 -6.85 17.78
N GLU A 205 8.23 -8.14 17.67
CA GLU A 205 7.52 -8.84 18.73
C GLU A 205 8.41 -9.04 19.96
N LYS A 206 9.73 -9.22 19.78
CA LYS A 206 10.69 -9.26 20.89
C LYS A 206 10.72 -7.94 21.66
N ARG A 207 10.87 -6.81 20.97
CA ARG A 207 10.88 -5.48 21.61
C ARG A 207 9.59 -5.20 22.37
N ALA A 208 8.44 -5.51 21.77
CA ALA A 208 7.15 -5.33 22.43
C ALA A 208 6.99 -6.24 23.66
N LEU A 209 7.58 -7.43 23.64
CA LEU A 209 7.59 -8.33 24.79
C LEU A 209 8.48 -7.78 25.90
N ASP A 210 9.66 -7.27 25.55
CA ASP A 210 10.62 -6.69 26.49
C ASP A 210 10.05 -5.43 27.16
N GLU A 211 9.37 -4.56 26.39
CA GLU A 211 8.65 -3.40 26.92
C GLU A 211 7.55 -3.81 27.89
N LYS A 212 6.73 -4.81 27.53
CA LYS A 212 5.70 -5.34 28.43
C LYS A 212 6.30 -5.95 29.69
N GLN A 213 7.41 -6.67 29.58
CA GLN A 213 8.09 -7.25 30.73
C GLN A 213 8.65 -6.16 31.67
N LYS A 214 9.20 -5.08 31.11
CA LYS A 214 9.64 -3.90 31.88
C LYS A 214 8.48 -3.24 32.61
N GLN A 215 7.35 -3.01 31.94
CA GLN A 215 6.14 -2.45 32.59
C GLN A 215 5.66 -3.33 33.74
N ILE A 216 5.55 -4.64 33.53
CA ILE A 216 5.15 -5.59 34.59
C ILE A 216 6.16 -5.57 35.76
N ALA A 217 7.46 -5.46 35.47
CA ALA A 217 8.49 -5.39 36.50
C ALA A 217 8.38 -4.07 37.30
N GLU A 218 8.09 -2.96 36.65
CA GLU A 218 7.87 -1.65 37.29
C GLU A 218 6.60 -1.66 38.16
N GLU A 219 5.49 -2.20 37.65
CA GLU A 219 4.26 -2.37 38.44
C GLU A 219 4.50 -3.26 39.68
N LYS A 220 5.22 -4.38 39.52
CA LYS A 220 5.60 -5.24 40.65
C LYS A 220 6.47 -4.51 41.65
N ARG A 221 7.44 -3.69 41.20
CA ARG A 221 8.29 -2.87 42.08
C ARG A 221 7.46 -1.82 42.82
N PHE A 222 6.51 -1.18 42.16
CA PHE A 222 5.61 -0.21 42.79
C PHE A 222 4.70 -0.88 43.84
N LEU A 223 4.08 -2.00 43.49
CA LEU A 223 3.26 -2.80 44.41
C LEU A 223 4.05 -3.31 45.61
N TYR A 224 5.31 -3.71 45.41
CA TYR A 224 6.20 -4.14 46.49
C TYR A 224 6.54 -2.97 47.42
N LYS A 225 6.88 -1.81 46.88
CA LYS A 225 7.11 -0.59 47.68
C LYS A 225 5.88 -0.19 48.49
N ARG A 226 4.67 -0.32 47.92
CA ARG A 226 3.42 -0.06 48.63
C ARG A 226 3.22 -1.03 49.79
N ARG A 227 3.39 -2.34 49.55
CA ARG A 227 3.32 -3.37 50.59
C ARG A 227 4.35 -3.15 51.71
N MET A 228 5.58 -2.76 51.37
CA MET A 228 6.62 -2.45 52.37
C MET A 228 6.21 -1.26 53.25
N LYS A 229 5.68 -0.19 52.67
CA LYS A 229 5.17 0.95 53.45
C LYS A 229 4.01 0.53 54.37
N ASP A 230 3.10 -0.30 53.89
CA ASP A 230 1.98 -0.79 54.71
C ASP A 230 2.48 -1.67 55.88
N LEU A 231 3.55 -2.45 55.66
CA LEU A 231 4.22 -3.23 56.72
C LEU A 231 4.96 -2.34 57.71
N ASP A 232 5.71 -1.34 57.24
CA ASP A 232 6.41 -0.38 58.11
C ASP A 232 5.42 0.40 58.99
N ILE A 233 4.25 0.78 58.47
CA ILE A 233 3.19 1.43 59.24
C ILE A 233 2.63 0.47 60.30
N LYS A 234 2.42 -0.80 59.94
CA LYS A 234 1.92 -1.82 60.86
C LYS A 234 2.95 -2.12 61.97
N ASP A 235 4.22 -2.26 61.63
CA ASP A 235 5.31 -2.46 62.59
C ASP A 235 5.55 -1.21 63.46
N ALA A 236 5.40 -0.01 62.92
CA ALA A 236 5.43 1.24 63.70
C ALA A 236 4.26 1.33 64.69
N SER A 237 3.07 0.83 64.32
CA SER A 237 1.91 0.75 65.22
C SER A 237 2.04 -0.34 66.31
N LEU A 238 3.00 -1.27 66.16
CA LEU A 238 3.22 -2.42 67.05
C LEU A 238 4.43 -2.26 68.00
N ARG A 239 5.17 -1.15 67.96
CA ARG A 239 6.33 -0.93 68.86
C ARG A 239 5.92 -0.23 70.16
N PRO A 240 6.05 -0.84 71.34
CA PRO A 240 5.96 -0.13 72.61
C PRO A 240 7.21 0.73 72.83
N LEU A 241 6.98 1.95 73.33
CA LEU A 241 7.93 3.04 73.51
C LEU A 241 8.87 2.78 74.69
N THR A 242 9.84 1.88 74.57
CA THR A 242 10.90 1.75 75.58
C THR A 242 12.26 1.37 74.99
N SER A 243 13.27 2.03 75.55
CA SER A 243 14.74 1.86 75.47
C SER A 243 15.48 2.27 74.19
N LEU A 244 15.89 3.55 74.17
CA LEU A 244 17.27 3.89 73.82
C LEU A 244 18.24 2.97 74.60
N ILE A 245 19.24 2.37 73.93
CA ILE A 245 20.67 2.30 74.34
C ILE A 245 21.49 1.34 73.44
N ARG A 246 22.50 1.92 72.76
CA ARG A 246 23.84 1.42 72.32
C ARG A 246 23.99 0.38 71.17
N PRO A 247 25.21 0.18 70.62
CA PRO A 247 26.23 1.14 70.13
C PRO A 247 26.78 0.75 68.72
N MET A 248 27.67 1.58 68.17
CA MET A 248 28.43 1.35 66.93
C MET A 248 29.57 0.33 67.14
N THR A 249 29.71 -0.67 66.26
CA THR A 249 30.98 -1.41 66.04
C THR A 249 31.20 -1.70 64.56
N SER A 250 32.41 -1.36 64.11
CA SER A 250 33.01 -1.65 62.80
C SER A 250 33.68 -3.03 62.81
N TYR A 251 33.71 -3.75 61.68
CA TYR A 251 34.82 -4.65 61.31
C TYR A 251 34.92 -4.83 59.79
N LEU A 252 36.16 -4.79 59.32
CA LEU A 252 36.65 -4.88 57.94
C LEU A 252 36.77 -6.33 57.42
N ALA A 253 36.74 -6.42 56.08
CA ALA A 253 37.52 -7.30 55.20
C ALA A 253 37.25 -8.83 55.13
N ASN A 254 36.88 -9.31 53.94
CA ASN A 254 37.85 -9.98 53.06
C ASN A 254 37.27 -10.28 51.67
N ILE A 255 37.92 -9.71 50.65
CA ILE A 255 37.78 -10.08 49.24
C ILE A 255 38.95 -11.02 48.92
N ARG A 256 38.67 -12.23 48.43
CA ARG A 256 39.65 -13.03 47.65
C ARG A 256 38.99 -13.50 46.36
N PRO A 257 39.65 -13.34 45.19
CA PRO A 257 39.25 -14.01 43.97
C PRO A 257 39.94 -15.37 43.86
N LYS A 258 39.31 -16.37 43.23
CA LYS A 258 40.02 -17.54 42.71
C LYS A 258 39.45 -18.02 41.37
N THR A 259 40.38 -18.54 40.61
CA THR A 259 40.54 -18.63 39.17
C THR A 259 39.91 -19.85 38.51
N ARG A 260 39.88 -19.77 37.18
CA ARG A 260 39.47 -20.74 36.15
C ARG A 260 40.38 -22.00 36.09
N SER A 261 39.75 -23.12 35.70
CA SER A 261 40.17 -24.17 34.74
C SER A 261 40.55 -25.60 35.20
N THR A 262 39.99 -26.56 34.43
CA THR A 262 40.43 -27.92 34.00
C THR A 262 40.25 -29.18 34.88
N SER A 263 39.32 -30.07 34.45
CA SER A 263 39.30 -31.56 34.19
C SER A 263 40.32 -32.52 34.87
N PRO A 264 40.21 -33.90 34.83
CA PRO A 264 39.18 -34.84 34.32
C PRO A 264 38.89 -36.10 35.23
N TYR A 265 38.15 -37.11 34.69
CA TYR A 265 38.10 -38.57 35.03
C TYR A 265 37.25 -39.06 36.24
N GLN A 266 36.69 -40.28 36.33
CA GLN A 266 35.98 -41.28 35.48
C GLN A 266 35.64 -42.47 36.44
N ASP A 267 34.49 -43.14 36.26
CA ASP A 267 34.04 -44.49 36.71
C ASP A 267 34.12 -44.87 38.22
N ILE A 268 33.12 -45.57 38.81
CA ILE A 268 32.88 -47.03 38.88
C ILE A 268 31.58 -47.17 39.73
N THR A 269 30.54 -47.96 39.46
CA THR A 269 30.37 -49.41 39.18
C THR A 269 28.98 -49.60 38.55
#